data_AF-A0A952YX94-F1
#
_entry.id   AF-A0A952YX94-F1
#
_cell.length_a   1.000
_cell.length_b   1.000
_cell.length_c   1.000
_cell.angle_alpha   90.00
_cell.angle_beta   90.00
_cell.angle_gamma   90.00
#
_symmetry.space_group_name_H-M   'P 1'
#
loop_
_entity.id
_entity.type
_entity.pdbx_description
1 polymer ?
#
loop_
_entity_poly.entity_id
_entity_poly.type
_entity_poly.pdbx_seq_one_letter_code
_entity_poly.pdbx_strand_id
1 'polypeptide(L)'
;MSAPSDTLKIGRREFTSRLLIGTGKYRDFDETRAAVEESGAQIVTVAIRRTNIGQTAGEPNLLDFLSPERFTILPNTAGCYSADDAV
;
A
#
# COMPACT_ATOMS: atom_id res chain seq x y z
N MET A 1 -28.13 -8.05 20.78
CA MET A 1 -27.10 -8.78 20.02
C MET A 1 -26.32 -7.75 19.23
N SER A 2 -24.99 -7.66 19.37
CA SER A 2 -24.20 -6.79 18.51
C SER A 2 -24.22 -7.35 17.09
N ALA A 3 -24.41 -6.50 16.09
CA ALA A 3 -24.23 -6.91 14.70
C ALA A 3 -22.81 -7.50 14.52
N PRO A 4 -22.64 -8.50 13.65
CA PRO A 4 -21.31 -8.98 13.31
C PRO A 4 -20.47 -7.81 12.79
N SER A 5 -19.20 -7.76 13.20
CA SER A 5 -18.24 -6.77 12.70
C SER A 5 -18.12 -6.90 11.18
N ASP A 6 -18.41 -5.81 10.45
CA ASP A 6 -18.37 -5.77 8.98
C ASP A 6 -16.93 -5.71 8.46
N THR A 7 -16.18 -6.79 8.66
CA THR A 7 -14.77 -6.87 8.27
C THR A 7 -14.59 -7.31 6.82
N LEU A 8 -13.49 -6.88 6.21
CA LEU A 8 -12.99 -7.37 4.93
C LEU A 8 -11.98 -8.49 5.19
N LYS A 9 -12.25 -9.69 4.68
CA LYS A 9 -11.34 -10.84 4.77
C LYS A 9 -10.67 -11.10 3.43
N ILE A 10 -9.33 -11.10 3.40
CA ILE A 10 -8.52 -11.43 2.23
C ILE A 10 -7.51 -12.51 2.64
N GLY A 11 -7.71 -13.72 2.10
CA GLY A 11 -6.93 -14.89 2.50
C GLY A 11 -7.05 -15.16 4.00
N ARG A 12 -5.92 -15.10 4.72
CA ARG A 12 -5.84 -15.34 6.16
C ARG A 12 -5.94 -14.07 7.02
N ARG A 13 -6.10 -12.90 6.39
CA ARG A 13 -6.06 -11.60 7.07
C ARG A 13 -7.44 -10.96 7.06
N GLU A 14 -7.73 -10.22 8.13
CA GLU A 14 -8.98 -9.49 8.31
C GLU A 14 -8.67 -8.01 8.52
N PHE A 15 -9.51 -7.16 7.94
CA PHE A 15 -9.37 -5.71 7.92
C PHE A 15 -10.70 -5.08 8.33
N THR A 16 -10.63 -4.02 9.12
CA THR A 16 -11.80 -3.21 9.50
C THR A 16 -12.08 -2.12 8.47
N SER A 17 -11.07 -1.68 7.72
CA SER A 17 -11.23 -0.77 6.59
C SER A 17 -11.45 -1.52 5.28
N ARG A 18 -12.45 -1.09 4.50
CA ARG A 18 -12.72 -1.56 3.13
C ARG A 18 -12.06 -0.67 2.07
N LEU A 19 -11.34 0.37 2.49
CA LEU A 19 -10.62 1.28 1.60
C LEU A 19 -9.18 0.79 1.39
N LEU A 20 -8.86 0.45 0.15
CA LEU A 20 -7.50 0.21 -0.32
C LEU A 20 -7.03 1.49 -1.03
N ILE A 21 -5.82 1.94 -0.73
CA ILE A 21 -5.30 3.21 -1.27
C ILE A 21 -3.99 2.97 -2.02
N GLY A 22 -3.70 3.77 -3.05
CA GLY A 22 -2.45 3.70 -3.81
C GLY A 22 -1.60 4.95 -3.63
N THR A 23 -0.29 4.84 -3.85
CA THR A 23 0.69 5.88 -3.46
C THR A 23 1.28 6.69 -4.62
N GLY A 24 0.90 6.41 -5.86
CA GLY A 24 1.62 6.91 -7.04
C GLY A 24 1.34 8.34 -7.51
N LYS A 25 0.50 9.13 -6.81
CA LYS A 25 0.04 10.46 -7.30
C LYS A 25 0.13 11.59 -6.27
N TYR A 26 0.71 11.34 -5.10
CA TYR A 26 0.95 12.39 -4.11
C TYR A 26 2.18 13.21 -4.49
N ARG A 27 2.28 14.42 -3.95
CA ARG A 27 3.38 15.37 -4.15
C ARG A 27 4.71 14.84 -3.63
N ASP A 28 4.67 14.23 -2.46
CA ASP A 28 5.83 13.68 -1.74
C ASP A 28 5.42 12.57 -0.76
N PHE A 29 6.39 11.97 -0.08
CA PHE A 29 6.14 10.87 0.87
C PHE A 29 5.51 11.34 2.19
N ASP A 30 5.69 12.58 2.60
CA ASP A 30 5.03 13.14 3.78
C ASP A 30 3.53 13.30 3.53
N GLU A 31 3.14 13.85 2.38
CA GLU A 31 1.73 13.93 1.96
C GLU A 31 1.14 12.53 1.78
N THR A 32 1.90 11.60 1.19
CA THR A 32 1.47 10.20 1.06
C THR A 32 1.16 9.59 2.42
N ARG A 33 2.07 9.72 3.40
CA ARG A 33 1.88 9.19 4.75
C ARG A 33 0.65 9.80 5.41
N ALA A 34 0.53 11.12 5.39
CA ALA A 34 -0.59 11.82 6.02
C ALA A 34 -1.93 11.39 5.40
N ALA A 35 -2.01 11.30 4.07
CA ALA A 35 -3.21 10.87 3.38
C ALA A 35 -3.60 9.42 3.70
N VAL A 36 -2.63 8.51 3.78
CA VAL A 36 -2.86 7.11 4.14
C VAL A 36 -3.36 7.01 5.60
N GLU A 37 -2.71 7.72 6.53
CA GLU A 37 -3.09 7.71 7.95
C GLU A 37 -4.51 8.25 8.16
N GLU A 38 -4.83 9.41 7.59
CA GLU A 38 -6.17 10.02 7.70
C GLU A 38 -7.27 9.19 7.01
N SER A 39 -6.92 8.44 5.96
CA SER A 39 -7.89 7.58 5.26
C SER A 39 -8.34 6.37 6.09
N GLY A 40 -7.60 6.00 7.13
CA GLY A 40 -7.83 4.76 7.88
C GLY A 40 -7.60 3.49 7.05
N ALA A 41 -6.96 3.59 5.88
CA ALA A 41 -6.64 2.43 5.06
C ALA A 41 -5.62 1.53 5.75
N GLN A 42 -5.88 0.23 5.72
CA GLN A 42 -4.96 -0.78 6.28
C GLN A 42 -4.16 -1.50 5.20
N ILE A 43 -4.54 -1.31 3.93
CA ILE A 43 -3.90 -1.90 2.77
C ILE A 43 -3.50 -0.77 1.82
N VAL A 44 -2.22 -0.73 1.50
CA VAL A 44 -1.61 0.27 0.63
C VAL A 44 -1.00 -0.42 -0.58
N THR A 45 -1.40 0.00 -1.77
CA THR A 45 -0.89 -0.53 -3.03
C THR A 45 0.33 0.25 -3.51
N VAL A 46 1.35 -0.47 -4.00
CA VAL A 46 2.62 0.14 -4.44
C VAL A 46 3.06 -0.42 -5.78
N ALA A 47 3.38 0.47 -6.72
CA ALA A 47 3.90 0.09 -8.04
C ALA A 47 5.40 -0.17 -7.96
N ILE A 48 5.79 -1.44 -7.84
CA ILE A 48 7.19 -1.85 -7.54
C ILE A 48 8.21 -1.37 -8.58
N ARG A 49 7.80 -1.18 -9.84
CA ARG A 49 8.68 -0.70 -10.92
C ARG A 49 8.82 0.82 -10.98
N ARG A 50 7.97 1.57 -10.27
CA ARG A 50 7.87 3.04 -10.40
C ARG A 50 8.17 3.79 -9.10
N THR A 51 8.19 3.10 -7.97
CA THR A 51 8.39 3.70 -6.64
C THR A 51 9.60 3.08 -5.97
N ASN A 52 10.48 3.90 -5.39
CA ASN A 52 11.56 3.40 -4.56
C ASN A 52 10.97 2.83 -3.25
N ILE A 53 11.16 1.54 -3.05
CA ILE A 53 10.80 0.80 -1.83
C ILE A 53 12.04 0.23 -1.12
N GLY A 54 13.23 0.75 -1.45
CA GLY A 54 14.51 0.33 -0.89
C GLY A 54 15.43 -0.34 -1.90
N GLN A 55 15.03 -0.45 -3.17
CA GLN A 55 15.90 -0.99 -4.23
C GLN A 55 17.04 -0.03 -4.61
N THR A 56 16.89 1.28 -4.37
CA THR A 56 17.95 2.27 -4.64
C THR A 56 18.53 2.78 -3.32
N ALA A 57 19.78 2.40 -3.04
CA ALA A 57 20.48 2.80 -1.82
C ALA A 57 20.78 4.31 -1.80
N GLY A 58 20.57 4.96 -0.65
CA GLY A 58 20.85 6.38 -0.46
C GLY A 58 19.75 7.34 -0.92
N GLU A 59 18.66 6.82 -1.51
CA GLU A 59 17.48 7.60 -1.87
C GLU A 59 16.34 7.39 -0.86
N PRO A 60 15.45 8.39 -0.68
CA PRO A 60 14.22 8.20 0.09
C PRO A 60 13.43 7.01 -0.43
N ASN A 61 12.90 6.19 0.47
CA ASN A 61 12.07 5.04 0.11
C ASN A 61 10.69 5.15 0.77
N LEU A 62 9.66 4.65 0.10
CA LEU A 62 8.29 4.73 0.56
C LEU A 62 8.05 3.95 1.87
N LEU A 63 8.79 2.87 2.11
CA LEU A 63 8.57 1.99 3.25
C LEU A 63 9.03 2.63 4.58
N ASP A 64 9.95 3.58 4.53
CA ASP A 64 10.31 4.41 5.69
C ASP A 64 9.11 5.26 6.18
N PHE A 65 8.25 5.67 5.26
CA PHE A 65 7.06 6.48 5.55
C PHE A 65 5.81 5.62 5.79
N LEU A 66 5.72 4.47 5.12
CA LEU A 66 4.64 3.51 5.20
C LEU A 66 5.18 2.14 5.64
N SER A 67 5.51 2.03 6.92
CA SER A 67 6.09 0.81 7.48
C SER A 67 5.19 -0.42 7.27
N PRO A 68 5.74 -1.55 6.78
CA PRO A 68 5.04 -2.84 6.70
C PRO A 68 4.58 -3.39 8.06
N GLU A 69 5.10 -2.88 9.17
CA GLU A 69 4.63 -3.23 10.52
C GLU A 69 3.24 -2.65 10.82
N ARG A 70 2.91 -1.49 10.20
CA ARG A 70 1.65 -0.78 10.39
C ARG A 70 0.65 -1.05 9.28
N PHE A 71 1.13 -1.20 8.04
CA PHE A 71 0.29 -1.33 6.85
C PHE A 71 0.52 -2.66 6.13
N THR A 72 -0.52 -3.14 5.49
CA THR A 72 -0.39 -4.20 4.49
C THR A 72 0.07 -3.60 3.18
N ILE A 73 1.32 -3.86 2.81
CA ILE A 73 1.82 -3.49 1.50
C ILE A 73 1.34 -4.50 0.46
N LEU A 74 0.60 -4.02 -0.53
CA LEU A 74 0.08 -4.80 -1.65
C LEU A 74 0.80 -4.38 -2.94
N PRO A 75 1.88 -5.08 -3.34
CA PRO A 75 2.58 -4.76 -4.58
C PRO A 75 1.65 -4.96 -5.78
N ASN A 76 1.79 -4.11 -6.80
CA ASN A 76 1.10 -4.25 -8.07
C ASN A 76 2.08 -4.17 -9.24
N THR A 77 1.64 -4.66 -10.40
CA THR A 77 2.42 -4.81 -11.64
C THR A 77 2.28 -3.60 -12.58
N ALA A 78 2.00 -2.40 -12.07
CA ALA A 78 1.92 -1.21 -12.92
C ALA A 78 3.25 -0.97 -13.67
N GLY A 79 3.15 -0.87 -14.99
CA GLY A 79 4.31 -0.76 -15.88
C GLY A 79 4.72 -2.08 -16.54
N CYS A 80 4.04 -3.18 -16.27
CA CYS A 80 4.17 -4.43 -17.01
C CYS A 80 3.26 -4.41 -18.25
N TYR A 81 3.76 -4.89 -19.40
CA TYR A 81 3.00 -4.93 -20.67
C TYR A 81 2.78 -6.35 -21.18
N SER A 82 3.43 -7.33 -20.57
CA SER A 82 3.25 -8.76 -20.83
C SER A 82 3.08 -9.54 -19.51
N ALA A 83 2.68 -10.81 -19.61
CA ALA A 83 2.66 -11.71 -18.46
C ALA A 83 4.07 -11.93 -17.90
N ASP A 84 5.07 -12.07 -18.77
CA ASP A 84 6.48 -12.24 -18.39
C ASP A 84 7.03 -11.03 -17.62
N ASP A 85 6.53 -9.82 -17.89
CA ASP A 85 6.91 -8.64 -17.09
C ASP A 85 6.27 -8.65 -15.69
N ALA A 86 5.08 -9.24 -15.57
CA ALA A 86 4.20 -9.15 -14.40
C ALA A 86 4.45 -10.25 -13.36
N VAL A 87 4.89 -11.43 -13.81
CA VAL A 87 5.21 -12.62 -12.99
C VAL A 87 6.64 -12.53 -12.48
#